data_AF-R7FFJ3-F1
#
_entry.id   AF-R7FFJ3-F1
#
_cell.length_a   1.000
_cell.length_b   1.000
_cell.length_c   1.000
_cell.angle_alpha   90.00
_cell.angle_beta   90.00
_cell.angle_gamma   90.00
#
_symmetry.space_group_name_H-M   'P 1'
#
loop_
_entity.id
_entity.type
_entity.pdbx_description
1 polymer ?
#
loop_
_entity_poly.entity_id
_entity_poly.type
_entity_poly.pdbx_seq_one_letter_code
_entity_poly.pdbx_strand_id
1 'polypeptide(L)'
;MLPETYLISDIQYEKPYTRKIDFETDLDTEEQTQENLINELREKATKYLEENKYPKFNYTVKSDINQSLEIGDTVHVLHPIADIMTEVLEYEYDVISRKIKTLTFGNFTRDVQTKFNNIKSTIEQLGQNLSKQNVTINEQTKLINSLNKNGIVYIDDNEILILDKLPKSQAKNIWRFGLGGIGFSSNGYEGPFETAMTMDGQINANFITSGTLSVDRIEGLGNQIQIAISNRLNEGVSKVKTETGYTFDKDGLTIEKTNAKTKSTLNETGLNIKDATGSNEESLLFAGYDNETGETVVKSKNMTVEKYLTVGKYSRIEDYEKGTGVFWIGGNN
;
A
#
# COMPACT_ATOMS: atom_id res chain seq x y z
N MET A 1 35.36 13.26 -9.40
CA MET A 1 35.44 13.51 -7.94
C MET A 1 36.04 14.88 -7.73
N LEU A 2 35.64 15.57 -6.66
CA LEU A 2 36.24 16.84 -6.30
C LEU A 2 37.69 16.66 -5.83
N PRO A 3 38.57 17.64 -6.05
CA PRO A 3 39.93 17.63 -5.51
C PRO A 3 39.99 17.65 -3.98
N GLU A 4 38.99 18.23 -3.33
CA GLU A 4 38.87 18.32 -1.87
C GLU A 4 38.43 16.97 -1.25
N THR A 5 39.02 16.61 -0.11
CA THR A 5 38.67 15.35 0.60
C THR A 5 37.29 15.43 1.26
N TYR A 6 36.92 16.62 1.75
CA TYR A 6 35.62 16.89 2.39
C TYR A 6 35.13 18.28 2.02
N LEU A 7 33.81 18.42 1.87
CA LEU A 7 33.12 19.71 1.96
C LEU A 7 32.49 19.82 3.35
N ILE A 8 32.57 21.01 3.95
CA ILE A 8 32.19 21.26 5.34
C ILE A 8 31.14 22.38 5.35
N SER A 9 30.06 22.19 6.10
CA SER A 9 29.03 23.23 6.30
C SER A 9 29.49 24.30 7.28
N ASP A 10 29.02 25.52 7.04
CA ASP A 10 29.03 26.64 7.99
C ASP A 10 28.48 26.27 9.37
N ILE A 11 27.53 25.33 9.46
CA ILE A 11 26.96 24.82 10.69
C ILE A 11 27.62 23.49 11.07
N GLN A 12 28.15 23.43 12.29
CA GLN A 12 28.81 22.25 12.85
C GLN A 12 28.14 21.82 14.16
N TYR A 13 28.06 20.50 14.36
CA TYR A 13 27.46 19.89 15.55
C TYR A 13 28.56 19.20 16.38
N GLU A 14 28.30 19.03 17.67
CA GLU A 14 29.21 18.35 18.60
C GLU A 14 29.63 16.95 18.11
N LYS A 15 28.71 16.25 17.43
CA LYS A 15 28.98 14.99 16.73
C LYS A 15 28.78 15.20 15.22
N PRO A 16 29.86 15.35 14.43
CA PRO A 16 29.73 15.57 13.00
C PRO A 16 29.17 14.34 12.29
N TYR A 17 28.32 14.56 11.28
CA TYR A 17 27.79 13.51 10.42
C TYR A 17 28.49 13.56 9.06
N THR A 18 29.14 12.47 8.68
CA THR A 18 29.86 12.36 7.39
C THR A 18 29.18 11.34 6.50
N ARG A 19 28.90 11.72 5.25
CA ARG A 19 28.26 10.85 4.27
C ARG A 19 28.88 11.06 2.88
N LYS A 20 29.07 9.96 2.14
CA LYS A 20 29.38 10.02 0.71
C LYS A 20 28.09 10.16 -0.09
N ILE A 21 28.05 11.14 -0.99
CA ILE A 21 26.94 11.39 -1.91
C ILE A 21 27.52 11.40 -3.33
N ASP A 22 26.82 10.72 -4.23
CA ASP A 22 27.13 10.72 -5.66
C ASP A 22 26.00 11.50 -6.38
N PHE A 23 26.35 12.27 -7.41
CA PHE A 23 25.42 13.06 -8.20
C PHE A 23 25.49 12.61 -9.66
N GLU A 24 24.34 12.53 -10.32
CA GLU A 24 24.26 12.36 -11.77
C GLU A 24 24.52 13.72 -12.43
N THR A 25 25.15 13.72 -13.62
CA THR A 25 25.40 14.94 -14.40
C THR A 25 24.19 15.27 -15.25
N ASP A 26 23.83 16.56 -15.29
CA ASP A 26 22.77 17.09 -16.16
C ASP A 26 23.36 17.68 -17.46
N LEU A 27 24.69 17.61 -17.64
CA LEU A 27 25.38 18.11 -18.83
C LEU A 27 25.22 17.15 -20.01
N ASP A 28 24.96 17.72 -21.18
CA ASP A 28 24.97 16.99 -22.44
C ASP A 28 26.37 16.45 -22.75
N THR A 29 26.44 15.32 -23.46
CA THR A 29 27.69 14.58 -23.73
C THR A 29 28.80 15.46 -24.35
N GLU A 30 28.42 16.46 -25.15
CA GLU A 30 29.35 17.38 -25.81
C GLU A 30 29.97 18.43 -24.86
N GLU A 31 29.34 18.67 -23.70
CA GLU A 31 29.75 19.67 -22.70
C GLU A 31 30.51 19.06 -21.50
N GLN A 32 30.64 17.73 -21.47
CA GLN A 32 31.28 16.95 -20.39
C GLN A 32 32.82 17.02 -20.43
N THR A 33 33.37 18.23 -20.36
CA THR A 33 34.79 18.43 -20.07
C THR A 33 35.06 18.17 -18.59
N GLN A 34 36.31 17.80 -18.26
CA GLN A 34 36.71 17.55 -16.87
C GLN A 34 36.49 18.77 -15.97
N GLU A 35 36.66 19.98 -16.51
CA GLU A 35 36.45 21.24 -15.79
C GLU A 35 34.96 21.49 -15.50
N ASN A 36 34.09 21.34 -16.50
CA ASN A 36 32.65 21.54 -16.35
C ASN A 36 32.03 20.55 -15.35
N LEU A 37 32.44 19.28 -15.40
CA LEU A 37 31.99 18.25 -14.47
C LEU A 37 32.40 18.54 -13.02
N ILE A 38 33.60 19.09 -12.80
CA ILE A 38 34.05 19.47 -11.45
C ILE A 38 33.25 20.67 -10.93
N ASN A 39 32.98 21.65 -11.79
CA ASN A 39 32.20 22.83 -11.42
C ASN A 39 30.75 22.47 -11.09
N GLU A 40 30.09 21.67 -11.94
CA GLU A 40 28.73 21.16 -11.70
C GLU A 40 28.67 20.32 -10.41
N LEU A 41 29.64 19.41 -10.22
CA LEU A 41 29.71 18.58 -9.02
C LEU A 41 29.87 19.44 -7.76
N ARG A 42 30.68 20.50 -7.81
CA ARG A 42 30.86 21.42 -6.68
C ARG A 42 29.59 22.20 -6.39
N GLU A 43 28.89 22.67 -7.42
CA GLU A 43 27.61 23.36 -7.28
C GLU A 43 26.55 22.45 -6.64
N LYS A 44 26.37 21.24 -7.17
CA LYS A 44 25.43 20.24 -6.64
C LYS A 44 25.76 19.83 -5.21
N ALA A 45 27.05 19.60 -4.91
CA ALA A 45 27.48 19.23 -3.57
C ALA A 45 27.30 20.37 -2.57
N THR A 46 27.56 21.62 -2.96
CA THR A 46 27.33 22.81 -2.12
C THR A 46 25.84 22.99 -1.86
N LYS A 47 25.00 22.88 -2.89
CA LYS A 47 23.54 22.94 -2.77
C LYS A 47 23.01 21.87 -1.82
N TYR A 48 23.45 20.62 -1.97
CA TYR A 48 23.06 19.54 -1.08
C TYR A 48 23.44 19.81 0.38
N LEU A 49 24.64 20.35 0.59
CA LEU A 49 25.16 20.66 1.92
C LEU A 49 24.38 21.81 2.56
N GLU A 50 24.03 22.85 1.82
CA GLU A 50 23.14 23.93 2.27
C GLU A 50 21.73 23.43 2.61
N GLU A 51 21.14 22.55 1.79
CA GLU A 51 19.81 21.98 2.02
C GLU A 51 19.74 21.05 3.23
N ASN A 52 20.87 20.45 3.63
CA ASN A 52 20.91 19.43 4.69
C ASN A 52 21.78 19.81 5.89
N LYS A 53 22.17 21.10 6.01
CA LYS A 53 22.98 21.58 7.15
C LYS A 53 22.27 21.54 8.50
N TYR A 54 20.93 21.53 8.49
CA TYR A 54 20.11 21.33 9.69
C TYR A 54 19.54 19.91 9.73
N PRO A 55 19.49 19.25 10.91
CA PRO A 55 18.79 18.01 11.06
C PRO A 55 17.31 18.17 10.70
N LYS A 56 16.69 17.08 10.28
CA LYS A 56 15.28 17.06 9.92
C LYS A 56 14.43 16.80 11.16
N PHE A 57 13.53 17.73 11.48
CA PHE A 57 12.62 17.69 12.62
C PHE A 57 11.17 17.89 12.15
N ASN A 58 10.23 17.22 12.81
CA ASN A 58 8.80 17.51 12.70
C ASN A 58 8.22 17.63 14.11
N TYR A 59 7.44 18.68 14.34
CA TYR A 59 6.75 18.94 15.59
C TYR A 59 5.26 18.83 15.37
N THR A 60 4.55 18.25 16.34
CA THR A 60 3.08 18.28 16.38
C THR A 60 2.66 18.92 17.69
N VAL A 61 2.02 20.07 17.61
CA VAL A 61 1.47 20.79 18.76
C VAL A 61 -0.01 20.46 18.87
N LYS A 62 -0.43 20.09 20.08
CA LYS A 62 -1.82 19.76 20.44
C LYS A 62 -2.29 20.71 21.54
N SER A 63 -2.68 21.93 21.20
CA SER A 63 -3.34 22.84 22.15
C SER A 63 -3.75 24.13 21.47
N ASP A 64 -4.91 24.67 21.87
CA ASP A 64 -5.47 26.02 21.62
C ASP A 64 -4.52 27.04 20.96
N ILE A 65 -4.20 26.82 19.68
CA ILE A 65 -3.30 27.70 18.94
C ILE A 65 -4.14 28.93 18.60
N ASN A 66 -3.89 30.01 19.33
CA ASN A 66 -4.68 31.24 19.25
C ASN A 66 -4.34 32.09 18.01
N GLN A 67 -3.82 31.46 16.96
CA GLN A 67 -3.39 32.07 15.70
C GLN A 67 -4.05 31.32 14.55
N SER A 68 -4.54 32.06 13.56
CA SER A 68 -4.96 31.49 12.28
C SER A 68 -3.69 31.18 11.48
N LEU A 69 -3.39 29.89 11.32
CA LEU A 69 -2.26 29.40 10.52
C LEU A 69 -2.82 28.50 9.42
N GLU A 70 -2.35 28.73 8.19
CA GLU A 70 -2.70 27.95 7.01
C GLU A 70 -1.53 27.08 6.56
N ILE A 71 -1.81 26.11 5.69
CA ILE A 71 -0.76 25.27 5.09
C ILE A 71 0.18 26.17 4.28
N GLY A 72 1.49 26.01 4.49
CA GLY A 72 2.53 26.82 3.84
C GLY A 72 2.97 28.06 4.64
N ASP A 73 2.29 28.42 5.73
CA ASP A 73 2.73 29.52 6.58
C ASP A 73 4.07 29.21 7.26
N THR A 74 4.93 30.22 7.39
CA THR A 74 6.26 30.06 8.01
C THR A 74 6.19 30.12 9.53
N VAL A 75 6.71 29.09 10.18
CA VAL A 75 6.89 28.95 11.63
C VAL A 75 8.38 28.99 11.96
N HIS A 76 8.75 29.86 12.90
CA HIS A 76 10.11 29.93 13.43
C HIS A 76 10.26 28.97 14.61
N VAL A 77 11.20 28.03 14.50
CA VAL A 77 11.43 26.99 15.50
C VAL A 77 12.81 27.13 16.13
N LEU A 78 12.80 27.41 17.43
CA LEU A 78 13.99 27.42 18.28
C LEU A 78 14.16 26.05 18.93
N HIS A 79 14.97 25.19 18.33
CA HIS A 79 15.33 23.88 18.89
C HIS A 79 16.72 23.95 19.56
N PRO A 80 17.00 23.18 20.63
CA PRO A 80 18.27 23.28 21.37
C PRO A 80 19.56 23.13 20.54
N ILE A 81 19.48 22.44 19.39
CA ILE A 81 20.63 22.24 18.48
C ILE A 81 20.48 22.95 17.13
N ALA A 82 19.35 23.63 16.87
CA ALA A 82 19.10 24.24 15.56
C ALA A 82 18.06 25.38 15.64
N ASP A 83 18.32 26.45 14.90
CA ASP A 83 17.39 27.55 14.67
C ASP A 83 16.91 27.48 13.22
N ILE A 84 15.63 27.12 13.01
CA ILE A 84 15.09 26.84 11.68
C ILE A 84 13.77 27.58 11.40
N MET A 85 13.66 28.09 10.18
CA MET A 85 12.38 28.49 9.60
C MET A 85 11.77 27.29 8.89
N THR A 86 10.51 26.99 9.18
CA THR A 86 9.80 25.85 8.59
C THR A 86 8.39 26.24 8.22
N GLU A 87 7.67 25.38 7.51
CA GLU A 87 6.31 25.64 7.05
C GLU A 87 5.31 24.77 7.81
N VAL A 88 4.08 25.26 7.91
CA VAL A 88 2.93 24.47 8.35
C VAL A 88 2.64 23.40 7.30
N LEU A 89 2.73 22.14 7.73
CA LEU A 89 2.53 20.98 6.86
C LEU A 89 1.11 20.42 6.96
N GLU A 90 0.50 20.49 8.14
CA GLU A 90 -0.81 19.88 8.43
C GLU A 90 -1.45 20.58 9.63
N TYR A 91 -2.77 20.77 9.57
CA TYR A 91 -3.56 21.23 10.72
C TYR A 91 -4.91 20.51 10.78
N GLU A 92 -5.47 20.39 11.97
CA GLU A 92 -6.85 20.00 12.19
C GLU A 92 -7.63 21.22 12.70
N TYR A 93 -8.69 21.60 11.99
CA TYR A 93 -9.51 22.76 12.34
C TYR A 93 -10.92 22.36 12.74
N ASP A 94 -11.35 22.86 13.90
CA ASP A 94 -12.70 22.67 14.39
C ASP A 94 -13.59 23.83 13.93
N VAL A 95 -14.50 23.54 13.00
CA VAL A 95 -15.38 24.54 12.37
C VAL A 95 -16.42 25.14 13.33
N ILE A 96 -16.73 24.46 14.44
CA ILE A 96 -17.72 24.92 15.43
C ILE A 96 -17.07 25.93 16.37
N SER A 97 -15.91 25.56 16.92
CA SER A 97 -15.13 26.41 17.84
C SER A 97 -14.25 27.43 17.13
N ARG A 98 -14.08 27.30 15.81
CA ARG A 98 -13.22 28.12 14.94
C ARG A 98 -11.76 28.15 15.36
N LYS A 99 -11.25 27.01 15.84
CA LYS A 99 -9.90 26.88 16.41
C LYS A 99 -9.13 25.74 15.77
N ILE A 100 -7.81 25.90 15.69
CA ILE A 100 -6.89 24.83 15.31
C ILE A 100 -6.72 23.90 16.52
N LYS A 101 -7.04 22.61 16.34
CA LYS A 101 -6.87 21.54 17.35
C LYS A 101 -5.45 20.99 17.36
N THR A 102 -4.90 20.75 16.17
CA THR A 102 -3.56 20.20 16.00
C THR A 102 -2.85 20.92 14.86
N LEU A 103 -1.55 21.13 15.01
CA LEU A 103 -0.69 21.75 14.00
C LEU A 103 0.61 20.98 13.91
N THR A 104 1.01 20.62 12.69
CA THR A 104 2.28 19.97 12.41
C THR A 104 3.11 20.83 11.48
N PHE A 105 4.35 21.10 11.87
CA PHE A 105 5.31 21.92 11.13
C PHE A 105 6.72 21.30 11.26
N GLY A 106 7.57 21.50 10.25
CA GLY A 106 8.91 20.92 10.25
C GLY A 106 9.56 20.86 8.87
N ASN A 107 10.90 20.72 8.85
CA ASN A 107 11.70 20.68 7.62
C ASN A 107 11.85 19.24 7.07
N PHE A 108 11.13 18.28 7.65
CA PHE A 108 10.98 16.94 7.09
C PHE A 108 9.70 16.87 6.28
N THR A 109 9.85 16.90 4.96
CA THR A 109 8.76 16.68 4.00
C THR A 109 8.15 15.30 4.25
N ARG A 110 7.05 15.24 4.99
CA ARG A 110 6.10 14.15 4.86
C ARG A 110 5.46 14.30 3.49
N ASP A 111 5.07 13.19 2.89
CA ASP A 111 4.46 13.15 1.57
C ASP A 111 3.07 13.81 1.57
N VAL A 112 3.07 15.14 1.58
CA VAL A 112 1.90 16.01 1.54
C VAL A 112 1.11 15.70 0.27
N GLN A 113 1.79 15.38 -0.83
CA GLN A 113 1.17 15.00 -2.09
C GLN A 113 0.33 13.72 -1.96
N THR A 114 0.84 12.68 -1.31
CA THR A 114 0.06 11.45 -1.04
C THR A 114 -1.17 11.73 -0.17
N LYS A 115 -1.06 12.57 0.85
CA LYS A 115 -2.22 12.96 1.67
C LYS A 115 -3.27 13.76 0.88
N PHE A 116 -2.85 14.74 0.09
CA PHE A 116 -3.74 15.51 -0.79
C PHE A 116 -4.41 14.63 -1.84
N ASN A 117 -3.68 13.68 -2.43
CA ASN A 117 -4.22 12.70 -3.37
C ASN A 117 -5.30 11.82 -2.71
N ASN A 118 -5.11 11.44 -1.44
CA ASN A 118 -6.11 10.68 -0.68
C ASN A 118 -7.36 11.51 -0.35
N ILE A 119 -7.21 12.79 -0.04
CA ILE A 119 -8.36 13.70 0.17
C ILE A 119 -9.12 13.89 -1.14
N LYS A 120 -8.40 14.14 -2.24
CA LYS A 120 -8.98 14.29 -3.58
C LYS A 120 -9.77 13.04 -3.98
N SER A 121 -9.20 11.84 -3.79
CA SER A 121 -9.90 10.59 -4.11
C SER A 121 -11.15 10.38 -3.26
N THR A 122 -11.11 10.75 -1.97
CA THR A 122 -12.28 10.69 -1.09
C THR A 122 -13.41 11.62 -1.56
N ILE A 123 -13.06 12.86 -1.95
CA ILE A 123 -14.02 13.84 -2.48
C ILE A 123 -14.62 13.36 -3.80
N GLU A 124 -13.81 12.81 -4.71
CA GLU A 124 -14.27 12.25 -5.98
C GLU A 124 -15.24 11.07 -5.76
N GLN A 125 -14.93 10.17 -4.82
CA GLN A 125 -15.82 9.06 -4.45
C GLN A 125 -17.16 9.55 -3.88
N LEU A 126 -17.14 10.55 -3.00
CA LEU A 126 -18.37 11.18 -2.47
C LEU A 126 -19.20 11.80 -3.60
N GLY A 127 -18.57 12.53 -4.52
CA GLY A 127 -19.22 13.13 -5.68
C GLY A 127 -19.88 12.08 -6.60
N GLN A 128 -19.21 10.96 -6.84
CA GLN A 128 -19.77 9.85 -7.63
C GLN A 128 -20.97 9.19 -6.94
N ASN A 129 -20.90 8.96 -5.63
CA ASN A 129 -22.00 8.35 -4.88
C ASN A 129 -23.25 9.25 -4.88
N LEU A 130 -23.07 10.56 -4.66
CA LEU A 130 -24.14 11.54 -4.76
C LEU A 130 -24.74 11.59 -6.18
N SER A 131 -23.91 11.51 -7.21
CA SER A 131 -24.36 11.50 -8.61
C SER A 131 -25.21 10.27 -8.91
N LYS A 132 -24.80 9.06 -8.48
CA LYS A 132 -25.59 7.83 -8.64
C LYS A 132 -26.93 7.91 -7.90
N GLN A 133 -26.93 8.42 -6.66
CA GLN A 133 -28.15 8.59 -5.88
C GLN A 133 -29.13 9.56 -6.57
N ASN A 134 -28.62 10.67 -7.11
CA ASN A 134 -29.44 11.63 -7.86
C ASN A 134 -30.05 11.02 -9.13
N VAL A 135 -29.33 10.16 -9.85
CA VAL A 135 -29.87 9.42 -11.00
C VAL A 135 -31.03 8.53 -10.57
N THR A 136 -30.85 7.72 -9.51
CA THR A 136 -31.91 6.86 -8.98
C THR A 136 -33.13 7.68 -8.53
N ILE A 137 -32.94 8.78 -7.81
CA ILE A 137 -34.04 9.67 -7.38
C ILE A 137 -34.80 10.21 -8.59
N ASN A 138 -34.10 10.63 -9.64
CA ASN A 138 -34.72 11.15 -10.86
C ASN A 138 -35.53 10.08 -11.61
N GLU A 139 -35.02 8.87 -11.72
CA GLU A 139 -35.72 7.74 -12.34
C GLU A 139 -36.98 7.36 -11.54
N GLN A 140 -36.86 7.24 -10.22
CA GLN A 140 -37.99 6.98 -9.32
C GLN A 140 -39.05 8.09 -9.40
N THR A 141 -38.62 9.35 -9.41
CA THR A 141 -39.51 10.51 -9.53
C THR A 141 -40.28 10.48 -10.86
N LYS A 142 -39.60 10.16 -11.97
CA LYS A 142 -40.26 10.02 -13.28
C LYS A 142 -41.26 8.87 -13.28
N LEU A 143 -40.90 7.72 -12.73
CA LEU A 143 -41.77 6.54 -12.63
C LEU A 143 -43.05 6.87 -11.85
N ILE A 144 -42.90 7.44 -10.65
CA ILE A 144 -44.03 7.83 -9.78
C ILE A 144 -44.95 8.82 -10.50
N ASN A 145 -44.39 9.90 -11.06
CA ASN A 145 -45.17 10.94 -11.75
C ASN A 145 -45.85 10.42 -13.03
N SER A 146 -45.31 9.37 -13.65
CA SER A 146 -45.92 8.73 -14.81
C SER A 146 -47.08 7.81 -14.41
N LEU A 147 -46.87 6.92 -13.44
CA LEU A 147 -47.84 5.90 -13.07
C LEU A 147 -49.01 6.43 -12.24
N ASN A 148 -48.77 7.40 -11.34
CA ASN A 148 -49.82 7.94 -10.48
C ASN A 148 -50.87 8.79 -11.22
N LYS A 149 -50.74 8.97 -12.54
CA LYS A 149 -51.75 9.60 -13.39
C LYS A 149 -52.77 8.62 -13.96
N ASN A 150 -52.45 7.32 -13.98
CA ASN A 150 -53.24 6.28 -14.64
C ASN A 150 -53.71 5.17 -13.69
N GLY A 151 -53.21 5.15 -12.44
CA GLY A 151 -53.62 4.20 -11.42
C GLY A 151 -55.01 4.50 -10.84
N ILE A 152 -55.71 3.46 -10.43
CA ILE A 152 -57.01 3.50 -9.77
C ILE A 152 -56.79 3.20 -8.30
N VAL A 153 -57.32 4.05 -7.42
CA VAL A 153 -57.37 3.78 -5.98
C VAL A 153 -58.75 3.20 -5.65
N TYR A 154 -58.78 2.01 -5.06
CA TYR A 154 -59.98 1.34 -4.59
C TYR A 154 -59.83 1.04 -3.10
N ILE A 155 -60.78 1.52 -2.30
CA ILE A 155 -60.80 1.33 -0.84
C ILE A 155 -61.93 0.36 -0.53
N ASP A 156 -61.58 -0.76 0.10
CA ASP A 156 -62.50 -1.79 0.60
C ASP A 156 -62.49 -1.76 2.14
N ASP A 157 -63.36 -2.55 2.78
CA ASP A 157 -63.47 -2.58 4.25
C ASP A 157 -62.17 -3.04 4.94
N ASN A 158 -61.36 -3.88 4.26
CA ASN A 158 -60.18 -4.54 4.85
C ASN A 158 -58.84 -4.14 4.21
N GLU A 159 -58.87 -3.43 3.08
CA GLU A 159 -57.65 -3.14 2.31
C GLU A 159 -57.79 -1.90 1.42
N ILE A 160 -56.64 -1.31 1.08
CA ILE A 160 -56.51 -0.30 0.03
C ILE A 160 -55.76 -0.92 -1.14
N LEU A 161 -56.31 -0.76 -2.34
CA LEU A 161 -55.74 -1.23 -3.59
C LEU A 161 -55.36 -0.04 -4.48
N ILE A 162 -54.14 -0.05 -5.00
CA ILE A 162 -53.71 0.85 -6.08
C ILE A 162 -53.39 -0.01 -7.29
N LEU A 163 -54.19 0.09 -8.34
CA LEU A 163 -54.25 -0.90 -9.41
C LEU A 163 -54.38 -0.30 -10.80
N ASP A 164 -53.98 -1.03 -11.84
CA ASP A 164 -54.03 -0.57 -13.23
C ASP A 164 -55.40 -0.77 -13.94
N LYS A 165 -56.27 -1.65 -13.44
CA LYS A 165 -57.58 -1.93 -14.07
C LYS A 165 -58.66 -2.51 -13.14
N LEU A 166 -59.88 -1.97 -13.22
CA LEU A 166 -61.06 -2.59 -12.61
C LEU A 166 -61.82 -3.50 -13.59
N PRO A 167 -62.49 -4.58 -13.13
CA PRO A 167 -62.53 -5.07 -11.74
C PRO A 167 -61.20 -5.67 -11.28
N LYS A 168 -60.96 -5.78 -9.96
CA LYS A 168 -59.66 -6.19 -9.37
C LYS A 168 -59.08 -7.51 -9.92
N SER A 169 -59.94 -8.41 -10.40
CA SER A 169 -59.55 -9.67 -11.05
C SER A 169 -58.87 -9.50 -12.41
N GLN A 170 -58.95 -8.33 -13.04
CA GLN A 170 -58.33 -8.03 -14.33
C GLN A 170 -57.07 -7.17 -14.23
N ALA A 171 -56.72 -6.72 -13.02
CA ALA A 171 -55.52 -5.95 -12.78
C ALA A 171 -54.27 -6.83 -12.85
N LYS A 172 -53.17 -6.28 -13.38
CA LYS A 172 -51.86 -6.94 -13.38
C LYS A 172 -50.93 -6.30 -12.36
N ASN A 173 -50.83 -4.97 -12.40
CA ASN A 173 -50.03 -4.22 -11.44
C ASN A 173 -50.91 -3.76 -10.30
N ILE A 174 -50.64 -4.27 -9.10
CA ILE A 174 -51.38 -3.99 -7.88
C ILE A 174 -50.41 -3.71 -6.75
N TRP A 175 -50.64 -2.59 -6.06
CA TRP A 175 -50.25 -2.44 -4.66
C TRP A 175 -51.43 -2.77 -3.75
N ARG A 176 -51.21 -3.61 -2.75
CA ARG A 176 -52.18 -3.90 -1.68
C ARG A 176 -51.65 -3.41 -0.36
N PHE A 177 -52.52 -2.81 0.42
CA PHE A 177 -52.25 -2.34 1.77
C PHE A 177 -53.35 -2.91 2.67
N GLY A 178 -52.97 -3.71 3.65
CA GLY A 178 -53.91 -4.29 4.59
C GLY A 178 -53.22 -4.72 5.87
N LEU A 179 -53.95 -5.41 6.75
CA LEU A 179 -53.43 -5.83 8.05
C LEU A 179 -52.16 -6.71 7.93
N GLY A 180 -52.04 -7.50 6.86
CA GLY A 180 -50.87 -8.35 6.64
C GLY A 180 -49.59 -7.59 6.22
N GLY A 181 -49.72 -6.34 5.77
CA GLY A 181 -48.61 -5.53 5.26
C GLY A 181 -48.93 -4.77 3.98
N ILE A 182 -47.86 -4.34 3.30
CA ILE A 182 -47.91 -3.68 2.00
C ILE A 182 -47.13 -4.49 0.98
N GLY A 183 -47.67 -4.64 -0.23
CA GLY A 183 -47.03 -5.46 -1.25
C GLY A 183 -47.36 -5.02 -2.67
N PHE A 184 -46.37 -5.13 -3.55
CA PHE A 184 -46.51 -4.96 -4.99
C PHE A 184 -46.52 -6.32 -5.68
N SER A 185 -47.45 -6.49 -6.61
CA SER A 185 -47.54 -7.62 -7.54
C SER A 185 -47.69 -7.10 -8.96
N SER A 186 -46.92 -7.66 -9.88
CA SER A 186 -47.08 -7.51 -11.33
C SER A 186 -47.92 -8.64 -11.96
N ASN A 187 -48.37 -9.59 -11.13
CA ASN A 187 -49.11 -10.80 -11.50
C ASN A 187 -50.59 -10.76 -11.07
N GLY A 188 -51.07 -9.60 -10.63
CA GLY A 188 -52.46 -9.38 -10.22
C GLY A 188 -52.71 -9.53 -8.72
N TYR A 189 -53.99 -9.54 -8.36
CA TYR A 189 -54.48 -9.33 -6.99
C TYR A 189 -54.01 -10.38 -5.97
N GLU A 190 -53.93 -11.64 -6.36
CA GLU A 190 -53.51 -12.74 -5.48
C GLU A 190 -51.99 -12.88 -5.35
N GLY A 191 -51.21 -12.03 -6.04
CA GLY A 191 -49.75 -12.09 -6.03
C GLY A 191 -49.17 -13.05 -7.09
N PRO A 192 -47.92 -13.52 -6.91
CA PRO A 192 -47.06 -13.33 -5.74
C PRO A 192 -46.60 -11.89 -5.51
N PHE A 193 -46.28 -11.53 -4.25
CA PHE A 193 -45.76 -10.21 -3.87
C PHE A 193 -44.23 -10.25 -3.76
N GLU A 194 -43.54 -10.02 -4.88
CA GLU A 194 -42.07 -10.04 -4.97
C GLU A 194 -41.41 -8.85 -4.25
N THR A 195 -42.17 -7.80 -3.96
CA THR A 195 -41.73 -6.68 -3.13
C THR A 195 -42.78 -6.42 -2.06
N ALA A 196 -42.44 -6.66 -0.80
CA ALA A 196 -43.39 -6.55 0.30
C ALA A 196 -42.73 -6.13 1.62
N MET A 197 -43.50 -5.44 2.46
CA MET A 197 -43.21 -5.25 3.88
C MET A 197 -44.37 -5.83 4.68
N THR A 198 -44.11 -6.84 5.50
CA THR A 198 -45.13 -7.60 6.23
C THR A 198 -45.20 -7.19 7.70
N MET A 199 -46.35 -7.44 8.33
CA MET A 199 -46.60 -7.04 9.73
C MET A 199 -45.63 -7.67 10.76
N ASP A 200 -45.01 -8.80 10.42
CA ASP A 200 -43.98 -9.44 11.23
C ASP A 200 -42.59 -8.78 11.11
N GLY A 201 -42.49 -7.66 10.39
CA GLY A 201 -41.28 -6.86 10.25
C GLY A 201 -40.34 -7.30 9.14
N GLN A 202 -40.74 -8.26 8.30
CA GLN A 202 -39.92 -8.69 7.17
C GLN A 202 -40.06 -7.73 5.98
N ILE A 203 -38.96 -7.53 5.27
CA ILE A 203 -38.91 -6.83 3.99
C ILE A 203 -38.41 -7.83 2.95
N ASN A 204 -39.26 -8.14 1.96
CA ASN A 204 -38.88 -8.94 0.81
C ASN A 204 -38.54 -8.01 -0.36
N ALA A 205 -37.31 -8.07 -0.86
CA ALA A 205 -36.84 -7.30 -2.01
C ALA A 205 -35.61 -7.95 -2.65
N ASN A 206 -35.50 -7.89 -3.98
CA ASN A 206 -34.31 -8.38 -4.70
C ASN A 206 -33.10 -7.44 -4.49
N PHE A 207 -33.34 -6.13 -4.43
CA PHE A 207 -32.32 -5.11 -4.21
C PHE A 207 -32.87 -3.96 -3.36
N ILE A 208 -32.05 -3.45 -2.43
CA ILE A 208 -32.35 -2.26 -1.63
C ILE A 208 -31.32 -1.19 -1.98
N THR A 209 -31.69 -0.23 -2.83
CA THR A 209 -30.87 0.96 -3.06
C THR A 209 -30.99 1.88 -1.85
N SER A 210 -29.89 2.02 -1.10
CA SER A 210 -29.81 2.87 0.09
C SER A 210 -28.69 3.90 -0.06
N GLY A 211 -28.83 5.07 0.58
CA GLY A 211 -27.75 6.07 0.62
C GLY A 211 -26.61 5.62 1.53
N THR A 212 -26.92 5.37 2.80
CA THR A 212 -26.02 4.73 3.76
C THR A 212 -26.79 3.69 4.57
N LEU A 213 -26.13 2.59 4.89
CA LEU A 213 -26.67 1.54 5.77
C LEU A 213 -25.59 1.20 6.81
N SER A 214 -25.96 1.29 8.09
CA SER A 214 -25.04 0.96 9.17
C SER A 214 -24.72 -0.54 9.15
N VAL A 215 -23.44 -0.89 9.06
CA VAL A 215 -22.97 -2.28 9.08
C VAL A 215 -23.36 -2.98 10.39
N ASP A 216 -23.37 -2.26 11.52
CA ASP A 216 -23.79 -2.78 12.83
C ASP A 216 -25.27 -3.18 12.89
N ARG A 217 -26.05 -2.81 11.87
CA ARG A 217 -27.46 -3.18 11.71
C ARG A 217 -27.66 -4.31 10.70
N ILE A 218 -26.59 -4.80 10.08
CA ILE A 218 -26.61 -5.92 9.13
C ILE A 218 -26.04 -7.15 9.84
N GLU A 219 -26.92 -7.90 10.49
CA GLU A 219 -26.54 -9.14 11.16
C GLU A 219 -25.95 -10.16 10.16
N GLY A 220 -24.86 -10.83 10.55
CA GLY A 220 -24.18 -11.84 9.73
C GLY A 220 -23.17 -11.30 8.70
N LEU A 221 -23.20 -10.01 8.35
CA LEU A 221 -22.22 -9.42 7.41
C LEU A 221 -20.79 -9.51 7.93
N GLY A 222 -20.57 -9.23 9.23
CA GLY A 222 -19.27 -9.35 9.87
C GLY A 222 -18.70 -10.77 9.77
N ASN A 223 -19.52 -11.79 9.97
CA ASN A 223 -19.12 -13.20 9.86
C ASN A 223 -18.76 -13.57 8.42
N GLN A 224 -19.53 -13.09 7.43
CA GLN A 224 -19.22 -13.33 6.02
C GLN A 224 -17.90 -12.69 5.59
N ILE A 225 -17.63 -11.45 6.03
CA ILE A 225 -16.35 -10.78 5.80
C ILE A 225 -15.20 -11.55 6.46
N GLN A 226 -15.39 -11.99 7.70
CA GLN A 226 -14.39 -12.78 8.43
C GLN A 226 -14.08 -14.11 7.73
N ILE A 227 -15.10 -14.83 7.24
CA ILE A 227 -14.93 -16.08 6.47
C ILE A 227 -14.16 -15.81 5.18
N ALA A 228 -14.50 -14.74 4.44
CA ALA A 228 -13.80 -14.38 3.21
C ALA A 228 -12.32 -14.05 3.44
N ILE A 229 -12.00 -13.38 4.56
CA ILE A 229 -10.61 -13.11 4.97
C ILE A 229 -9.92 -14.41 5.39
N SER A 230 -10.60 -15.26 6.17
CA SER A 230 -10.03 -16.53 6.66
C SER A 230 -9.71 -17.49 5.51
N ASN A 231 -10.58 -17.58 4.50
CA ASN A 231 -10.32 -18.39 3.30
C ASN A 231 -9.09 -17.89 2.54
N ARG A 232 -8.95 -16.56 2.38
CA ARG A 232 -7.74 -15.96 1.79
C ARG A 232 -6.48 -16.22 2.60
N LEU A 233 -6.57 -16.32 3.92
CA LEU A 233 -5.43 -16.65 4.78
C LEU A 233 -5.07 -18.14 4.69
N ASN A 234 -6.06 -19.04 4.55
CA ASN A 234 -5.84 -20.47 4.38
C ASN A 234 -5.17 -20.84 3.04
N GLU A 235 -5.35 -20.00 2.01
CA GLU A 235 -4.68 -20.15 0.70
C GLU A 235 -3.21 -19.69 0.71
N GLY A 236 -2.74 -19.11 1.82
CA GLY A 236 -1.41 -18.52 1.93
C GLY A 236 -1.29 -17.15 1.25
N VAL A 237 -0.24 -16.39 1.61
CA VAL A 237 0.04 -15.08 1.00
C VAL A 237 0.86 -15.30 -0.27
N SER A 238 0.31 -14.93 -1.44
CA SER A 238 0.96 -15.15 -2.74
C SER A 238 2.18 -14.27 -2.99
N LYS A 239 2.23 -13.08 -2.37
CA LYS A 239 3.35 -12.13 -2.48
C LYS A 239 3.39 -11.16 -1.31
N VAL A 240 4.58 -10.96 -0.75
CA VAL A 240 4.89 -9.89 0.21
C VAL A 240 5.97 -9.02 -0.40
N LYS A 241 5.71 -7.71 -0.58
CA LYS A 241 6.71 -6.74 -1.06
C LYS A 241 6.84 -5.61 -0.03
N THR A 242 8.07 -5.30 0.36
CA THR A 242 8.38 -4.20 1.26
C THR A 242 8.88 -2.99 0.49
N GLU A 243 8.72 -1.80 1.05
CA GLU A 243 9.29 -0.56 0.50
C GLU A 243 10.82 -0.56 0.51
N THR A 244 11.43 -1.42 1.34
CA THR A 244 12.89 -1.53 1.51
C THR A 244 13.55 -2.47 0.50
N GLY A 245 12.78 -3.05 -0.44
CA GLY A 245 13.32 -3.88 -1.54
C GLY A 245 13.27 -5.39 -1.34
N TYR A 246 12.60 -5.87 -0.28
CA TYR A 246 12.40 -7.30 -0.05
C TYR A 246 11.10 -7.77 -0.70
N THR A 247 11.17 -8.88 -1.43
CA THR A 247 10.02 -9.54 -2.04
C THR A 247 10.03 -11.02 -1.67
N PHE A 248 8.93 -11.55 -1.13
CA PHE A 248 8.71 -12.99 -0.96
C PHE A 248 7.53 -13.41 -1.83
N ASP A 249 7.78 -14.24 -2.83
CA ASP A 249 6.77 -14.75 -3.76
C ASP A 249 7.11 -16.17 -4.23
N LYS A 250 6.48 -16.62 -5.33
CA LYS A 250 6.66 -17.97 -5.89
C LYS A 250 8.12 -18.32 -6.23
N ASP A 251 8.97 -17.31 -6.44
CA ASP A 251 10.37 -17.50 -6.82
C ASP A 251 11.31 -17.44 -5.60
N GLY A 252 10.75 -17.39 -4.38
CA GLY A 252 11.48 -17.35 -3.11
C GLY A 252 11.60 -15.94 -2.53
N LEU A 253 12.68 -15.69 -1.78
CA LEU A 253 13.01 -14.38 -1.22
C LEU A 253 13.99 -13.63 -2.13
N THR A 254 13.57 -12.49 -2.65
CA THR A 254 14.41 -11.55 -3.42
C THR A 254 14.69 -10.28 -2.62
N ILE A 255 15.94 -9.83 -2.61
CA ILE A 255 16.37 -8.55 -2.03
C ILE A 255 16.98 -7.73 -3.16
N GLU A 256 16.25 -6.70 -3.58
CA GLU A 256 16.62 -5.82 -4.68
C GLU A 256 16.19 -4.39 -4.37
N LYS A 257 17.16 -3.48 -4.42
CA LYS A 257 16.94 -2.05 -4.17
C LYS A 257 17.62 -1.25 -5.26
N THR A 258 16.96 -0.18 -5.71
CA THR A 258 17.55 0.78 -6.64
C THR A 258 18.91 1.26 -6.12
N ASN A 259 19.91 1.27 -7.00
CA ASN A 259 21.30 1.66 -6.72
C ASN A 259 22.05 0.74 -5.73
N ALA A 260 21.51 -0.42 -5.38
CA ALA A 260 22.27 -1.44 -4.68
C ALA A 260 23.33 -2.03 -5.64
N LYS A 261 24.51 -2.34 -5.10
CA LYS A 261 25.57 -2.98 -5.89
C LYS A 261 25.30 -4.47 -6.16
N THR A 262 24.39 -5.06 -5.41
CA THR A 262 24.11 -6.48 -5.44
C THR A 262 22.62 -6.75 -5.31
N LYS A 263 22.17 -7.80 -5.97
CA LYS A 263 20.84 -8.39 -5.84
C LYS A 263 20.97 -9.79 -5.28
N SER A 264 20.11 -10.15 -4.32
CA SER A 264 20.15 -11.48 -3.70
C SER A 264 18.84 -12.22 -3.91
N THR A 265 18.92 -13.51 -4.19
CA THR A 265 17.77 -14.42 -4.28
C THR A 265 18.03 -15.66 -3.44
N LEU A 266 17.06 -16.08 -2.63
CA LEU A 266 17.09 -17.31 -1.86
C LEU A 266 15.82 -18.12 -2.20
N ASN A 267 16.00 -19.31 -2.77
CA ASN A 267 14.93 -20.21 -3.15
C ASN A 267 15.34 -21.68 -2.97
N GLU A 268 14.58 -22.62 -3.53
CA GLU A 268 14.82 -24.07 -3.44
C GLU A 268 16.19 -24.51 -3.99
N THR A 269 16.79 -23.72 -4.89
CA THR A 269 18.13 -24.00 -5.44
C THR A 269 19.26 -23.52 -4.52
N GLY A 270 18.97 -22.57 -3.62
CA GLY A 270 19.93 -22.00 -2.68
C GLY A 270 19.98 -20.47 -2.72
N LEU A 271 21.10 -19.91 -2.25
CA LEU A 271 21.39 -18.48 -2.23
C LEU A 271 22.21 -18.10 -3.48
N ASN A 272 21.76 -17.09 -4.21
CA ASN A 272 22.51 -16.47 -5.30
C ASN A 272 22.60 -14.95 -5.08
N ILE A 273 23.83 -14.42 -5.06
CA ILE A 273 24.13 -12.99 -5.00
C ILE A 273 24.73 -12.60 -6.35
N LYS A 274 24.07 -11.67 -7.03
CA LYS A 274 24.48 -11.16 -8.35
C LYS A 274 24.92 -9.71 -8.25
N ASP A 275 25.77 -9.30 -9.19
CA ASP A 275 26.07 -7.90 -9.44
C ASP A 275 24.82 -7.19 -9.98
N ALA A 276 24.45 -6.06 -9.37
CA ALA A 276 23.30 -5.24 -9.77
C ALA A 276 23.70 -3.94 -10.48
N THR A 277 24.99 -3.74 -10.75
CA THR A 277 25.54 -2.52 -11.39
C THR A 277 25.79 -2.66 -12.90
N GLY A 278 25.86 -3.89 -13.41
CA GLY A 278 26.18 -4.19 -14.81
C GLY A 278 25.04 -4.85 -15.58
N SER A 279 25.11 -4.81 -16.92
CA SER A 279 24.07 -5.35 -17.81
C SER A 279 23.93 -6.88 -17.79
N ASN A 280 24.91 -7.60 -17.25
CA ASN A 280 25.02 -9.06 -17.39
C ASN A 280 24.62 -9.86 -16.15
N GLU A 281 24.11 -9.23 -15.07
CA GLU A 281 23.64 -9.91 -13.85
C GLU A 281 24.56 -11.08 -13.38
N GLU A 282 25.87 -10.84 -13.39
CA GLU A 282 26.87 -11.87 -13.12
C GLU A 282 26.75 -12.39 -11.67
N SER A 283 26.82 -13.70 -11.47
CA SER A 283 26.81 -14.30 -10.13
C SER A 283 28.15 -14.06 -9.42
N LEU A 284 28.09 -13.40 -8.26
CA LEU A 284 29.23 -13.09 -7.39
C LEU A 284 29.46 -14.18 -6.34
N LEU A 285 28.36 -14.75 -5.84
CA LEU A 285 28.33 -15.86 -4.89
C LEU A 285 27.10 -16.72 -5.14
N PHE A 286 27.30 -18.02 -5.28
CA PHE A 286 26.25 -19.02 -5.27
C PHE A 286 26.56 -20.03 -4.17
N ALA A 287 25.59 -20.34 -3.32
CA ALA A 287 25.66 -21.39 -2.32
C ALA A 287 24.36 -22.18 -2.35
N GLY A 288 24.40 -23.39 -2.89
CA GLY A 288 23.18 -24.12 -3.21
C GLY A 288 23.43 -25.50 -3.82
N TYR A 289 22.34 -26.13 -4.24
CA TYR A 289 22.37 -27.41 -4.94
C TYR A 289 22.59 -27.16 -6.44
N ASP A 290 23.63 -27.77 -7.01
CA ASP A 290 23.93 -27.70 -8.42
C ASP A 290 23.38 -28.93 -9.14
N ASN A 291 22.35 -28.73 -9.94
CA ASN A 291 21.67 -29.79 -10.68
C ASN A 291 22.56 -30.47 -11.73
N GLU A 292 23.62 -29.81 -12.21
CA GLU A 292 24.52 -30.39 -13.22
C GLU A 292 25.48 -31.38 -12.58
N THR A 293 25.98 -31.07 -11.38
CA THR A 293 26.94 -31.91 -10.66
C THR A 293 26.26 -32.88 -9.68
N GLY A 294 25.02 -32.59 -9.28
CA GLY A 294 24.30 -33.37 -8.27
C GLY A 294 24.81 -33.17 -6.84
N GLU A 295 25.56 -32.11 -6.59
CA GLU A 295 26.18 -31.82 -5.29
C GLU A 295 25.81 -30.42 -4.76
N THR A 296 25.93 -30.24 -3.45
CA THR A 296 25.92 -28.90 -2.84
C THR A 296 27.28 -28.23 -3.08
N VAL A 297 27.26 -27.04 -3.65
CA VAL A 297 28.46 -26.29 -4.03
C VAL A 297 28.41 -24.86 -3.51
N VAL A 298 29.59 -24.29 -3.29
CA VAL A 298 29.77 -22.85 -3.10
C VAL A 298 30.69 -22.36 -4.21
N LYS A 299 30.18 -21.47 -5.06
CA LYS A 299 30.92 -20.83 -6.16
C LYS A 299 31.00 -19.35 -5.84
N SER A 300 32.18 -18.75 -5.95
CA SER A 300 32.36 -17.31 -5.74
C SER A 300 33.39 -16.74 -6.69
N LYS A 301 33.18 -15.49 -7.13
CA LYS A 301 34.08 -14.81 -8.06
C LYS A 301 35.41 -14.41 -7.41
N ASN A 302 35.38 -13.99 -6.14
CA ASN A 302 36.53 -13.38 -5.46
C ASN A 302 36.98 -14.17 -4.21
N MET A 303 36.52 -15.42 -4.07
CA MET A 303 36.92 -16.30 -2.96
C MET A 303 37.31 -17.68 -3.49
N THR A 304 38.46 -18.18 -3.03
CA THR A 304 38.83 -19.59 -3.24
C THR A 304 38.04 -20.45 -2.28
N VAL A 305 37.26 -21.39 -2.82
CA VAL A 305 36.52 -22.38 -2.04
C VAL A 305 37.25 -23.72 -2.19
N GLU A 306 37.80 -24.23 -1.10
CA GLU A 306 38.52 -25.51 -1.07
C GLU A 306 37.74 -26.56 -0.28
N LYS A 307 37.62 -27.77 -0.85
CA LYS A 307 37.04 -28.94 -0.18
C LYS A 307 38.19 -29.82 0.31
N TYR A 308 38.41 -29.86 1.63
CA TYR A 308 39.46 -30.69 2.21
C TYR A 308 38.94 -32.08 2.58
N LEU A 309 39.71 -33.12 2.23
CA LEU A 309 39.61 -34.41 2.87
C LEU A 309 40.41 -34.36 4.19
N THR A 310 39.74 -34.44 5.33
CA THR A 310 40.43 -34.55 6.62
C THR A 310 40.79 -36.01 6.87
N VAL A 311 42.09 -36.30 6.90
CA VAL A 311 42.62 -37.63 7.21
C VAL A 311 43.13 -37.62 8.66
N GLY A 312 42.75 -38.63 9.45
CA GLY A 312 43.11 -38.72 10.86
C GLY A 312 44.61 -38.85 11.10
N LYS A 313 45.09 -38.43 12.27
CA LYS A 313 46.52 -38.46 12.65
C LYS A 313 47.17 -39.85 12.50
N TYR A 314 46.41 -40.91 12.75
CA TYR A 314 46.88 -42.30 12.68
C TYR A 314 46.51 -42.93 11.34
N SER A 315 46.69 -42.21 10.25
CA SER A 315 46.41 -42.70 8.90
C SER A 315 47.63 -42.57 8.00
N ARG A 316 47.85 -43.58 7.16
CA ARG A 316 48.85 -43.59 6.08
C ARG A 316 48.16 -43.62 4.73
N ILE A 317 48.66 -42.81 3.81
CA ILE A 317 48.27 -42.80 2.40
C ILE A 317 49.31 -43.62 1.63
N GLU A 318 48.87 -44.63 0.88
CA GLU A 318 49.77 -45.54 0.15
C GLU A 318 49.19 -45.89 -1.23
N ASP A 319 50.04 -45.90 -2.24
CA ASP A 319 49.69 -46.19 -3.63
C ASP A 319 49.75 -47.70 -3.93
N TYR A 320 48.77 -48.18 -4.69
CA TYR A 320 48.64 -49.56 -5.17
C TYR A 320 48.43 -49.58 -6.68
N GLU A 321 48.55 -50.76 -7.30
CA GLU A 321 48.33 -50.96 -8.74
C GLU A 321 46.97 -50.46 -9.24
N LYS A 322 45.96 -50.30 -8.36
CA LYS A 322 44.62 -49.81 -8.69
C LYS A 322 44.17 -48.59 -7.87
N GLY A 323 45.11 -47.76 -7.42
CA GLY A 323 44.81 -46.46 -6.80
C GLY A 323 45.43 -46.28 -5.42
N THR A 324 45.05 -45.20 -4.74
CA THR A 324 45.63 -44.80 -3.46
C THR A 324 44.67 -45.14 -2.32
N GLY A 325 45.15 -45.87 -1.30
CA GLY A 325 44.37 -46.21 -0.11
C GLY A 325 44.73 -45.34 1.10
N VAL A 326 43.78 -45.16 2.02
CA VAL A 326 43.99 -44.52 3.32
C VAL A 326 43.81 -45.58 4.41
N PHE A 327 44.87 -45.90 5.14
CA PHE A 327 44.88 -46.98 6.14
C PHE A 327 45.10 -46.42 7.53
N TRP A 328 44.41 -46.97 8.52
CA TRP A 328 44.77 -46.73 9.92
C TRP A 328 46.07 -47.44 10.27
N ILE A 329 47.05 -46.73 10.83
CA ILE A 329 48.38 -47.28 11.15
C ILE A 329 48.60 -47.54 12.64
N GLY A 330 47.55 -47.51 13.45
CA GLY A 330 47.66 -47.76 14.88
C GLY A 330 47.99 -46.51 15.69
N GLY A 331 47.31 -46.34 16.82
CA GLY A 331 47.67 -45.43 17.90
C GLY A 331 47.45 -46.18 19.20
N ASN A 332 48.53 -46.45 19.96
CA ASN A 332 48.38 -46.94 21.31
C ASN A 332 47.72 -45.82 22.15
N ASN A 333 46.69 -46.19 22.91
CA ASN A 333 46.03 -45.31 23.88
C ASN A 333 47.02 -44.60 24.80
#